data_AF-A0A812U462-F1
#
_entry.id   AF-A0A812U462-F1
#
_cell.length_a   1.000
_cell.length_b   1.000
_cell.length_c   1.000
_cell.angle_alpha   90.00
_cell.angle_beta   90.00
_cell.angle_gamma   90.00
#
_symmetry.space_group_name_H-M   'P 1'
#
loop_
_entity.id
_entity.type
_entity.pdbx_description
1 polymer ?
#
loop_
_entity_poly.entity_id
_entity_poly.type
_entity_poly.pdbx_seq_one_letter_code
_entity_poly.pdbx_strand_id
1 'polypeptide(L)'
;MSITLEVGLLSGRTVTVDADENEEVRTLKRRAELSLGVGSGRLLGSSGTVLDASSPIKRARLQNGDALTLQVHSVQIQAARNGFAAILGDGTVVAWGMLTWGMKHDESSAVQDQLKNVQQIRASQRAFAAIIGGGSVVTWGSAAHGGDSSPVQDQLANVRQIQASDGAFAAILGDGSVVTWGSTAFGGDSRRVQDQLKNVQQIQASGAGAFAAILGDGSVVTWGSAAFGGDSRPVQDQLKNVKQIQASKGAFAAILSDGSVVTWGSAAFGGDSRPVQGQLKHVQQIQASFGAFAAILGDGSVVTWGPSAPGGDSSAVQNLLKPM
;
A
#
# COMPACT_ATOMS: atom_id res chain seq x y z
N MET A 1 4.44 43.53 11.86
CA MET A 1 5.18 43.82 10.61
C MET A 1 4.78 42.71 9.65
N SER A 2 4.47 43.05 8.39
CA SER A 2 4.02 42.05 7.42
C SER A 2 5.22 41.46 6.71
N ILE A 3 5.24 40.13 6.59
CA ILE A 3 6.19 39.40 5.76
C ILE A 3 5.45 38.71 4.63
N THR A 4 6.11 38.55 3.50
CA THR A 4 5.63 37.87 2.32
C THR A 4 6.35 36.54 2.20
N LEU A 5 5.61 35.45 2.09
CA LEU A 5 6.13 34.08 2.05
C LEU A 5 5.70 33.39 0.77
N GLU A 6 6.56 32.55 0.18
CA GLU A 6 6.18 31.67 -0.91
C GLU A 6 5.81 30.30 -0.35
N VAL A 7 4.59 29.83 -0.60
CA VAL A 7 4.13 28.50 -0.20
C VAL A 7 3.97 27.64 -1.45
N GLY A 8 4.80 26.60 -1.54
CA GLY A 8 4.81 25.65 -2.65
C GLY A 8 4.23 24.29 -2.30
N LEU A 9 3.72 23.61 -3.32
CA LEU A 9 3.36 22.20 -3.30
C LEU A 9 4.48 21.38 -3.97
N LEU A 10 4.61 20.10 -3.61
CA LEU A 10 5.55 19.19 -4.28
C LEU A 10 5.25 18.97 -5.77
N SER A 11 4.05 19.35 -6.24
CA SER A 11 3.70 19.38 -7.67
C SER A 11 4.29 20.57 -8.43
N GLY A 12 4.98 21.50 -7.76
CA GLY A 12 5.55 22.71 -8.36
C GLY A 12 4.60 23.90 -8.44
N ARG A 13 3.34 23.76 -8.01
CA ARG A 13 2.42 24.91 -7.85
C ARG A 13 2.83 25.73 -6.63
N THR A 14 2.93 27.04 -6.78
CA THR A 14 3.28 27.95 -5.67
C THR A 14 2.28 29.10 -5.56
N VAL A 15 2.20 29.68 -4.37
CA VAL A 15 1.43 30.89 -4.09
C VAL A 15 2.19 31.78 -3.12
N THR A 16 2.10 33.08 -3.33
CA THR A 16 2.62 34.07 -2.39
C THR A 16 1.54 34.43 -1.38
N VAL A 17 1.87 34.41 -0.09
CA VAL A 17 0.94 34.74 1.00
C VAL A 17 1.59 35.73 1.95
N ASP A 18 0.90 36.85 2.20
CA ASP A 18 1.31 37.82 3.21
C ASP A 18 0.84 37.40 4.61
N ALA A 19 1.63 37.74 5.62
CA ALA A 19 1.48 37.25 6.98
C ALA A 19 1.95 38.30 8.00
N ASP A 20 1.16 38.58 9.05
CA ASP A 20 1.69 39.39 10.17
C ASP A 20 2.55 38.53 11.11
N GLU A 21 3.68 39.05 11.56
CA GLU A 21 4.58 38.35 12.48
C GLU A 21 3.94 37.81 13.78
N ASN A 22 2.83 38.43 14.24
CA ASN A 22 2.10 37.99 15.43
C ASN A 22 0.96 37.03 15.13
N GLU A 23 0.60 36.84 13.86
CA GLU A 23 -0.41 35.87 13.48
C GLU A 23 0.11 34.45 13.71
N GLU A 24 -0.81 33.51 13.97
CA GLU A 24 -0.47 32.11 14.11
C GLU A 24 -0.23 31.46 12.74
N VAL A 25 0.71 30.52 12.69
CA VAL A 25 1.01 29.73 11.48
C VAL A 25 -0.23 29.06 10.89
N ARG A 26 -1.23 28.68 11.70
CA ARG A 26 -2.51 28.13 11.19
C ARG A 26 -3.27 29.08 10.27
N THR A 27 -3.18 30.39 10.48
CA THR A 27 -3.91 31.40 9.68
C THR A 27 -3.24 31.61 8.34
N LEU A 28 -1.90 31.67 8.33
CA LEU A 28 -1.08 31.61 7.11
C LEU A 28 -1.39 30.33 6.32
N LYS A 29 -1.35 29.17 7.00
CA LYS A 29 -1.64 27.86 6.41
C LYS A 29 -2.99 27.84 5.73
N ARG A 30 -4.04 28.30 6.42
CA ARG A 30 -5.41 28.29 5.89
C ARG A 30 -5.54 29.17 4.64
N ARG A 31 -4.85 30.32 4.59
CA ARG A 31 -4.77 31.15 3.39
C ARG A 31 -4.08 30.42 2.24
N ALA A 32 -2.94 29.80 2.49
CA ALA A 32 -2.23 29.03 1.47
C ALA A 32 -3.09 27.86 0.94
N GLU A 33 -3.76 27.11 1.83
CA GLU A 33 -4.68 26.02 1.49
C GLU A 33 -5.82 26.51 0.58
N LEU A 34 -6.45 27.63 0.93
CA LEU A 34 -7.52 28.25 0.14
C LEU A 34 -7.02 28.73 -1.22
N SER A 35 -5.88 29.42 -1.28
CA SER A 35 -5.36 29.97 -2.53
C SER A 35 -4.83 28.89 -3.47
N LEU A 36 -4.28 27.79 -2.94
CA LEU A 36 -3.83 26.64 -3.73
C LEU A 36 -4.98 25.68 -4.10
N GLY A 37 -6.17 25.85 -3.51
CA GLY A 37 -7.33 25.00 -3.72
C GLY A 37 -7.11 23.57 -3.25
N VAL A 38 -6.39 23.38 -2.14
CA VAL A 38 -6.03 22.06 -1.60
C VAL A 38 -6.66 21.81 -0.22
N GLY A 39 -6.71 20.53 0.18
CA GLY A 39 -7.18 20.12 1.51
C GLY A 39 -6.21 20.53 2.63
N SER A 40 -6.60 20.25 3.89
CA SER A 40 -5.77 20.67 5.02
C SER A 40 -4.48 19.86 5.12
N GLY A 41 -3.36 20.56 5.32
CA GLY A 41 -2.04 19.97 5.39
C GLY A 41 -1.19 20.43 6.57
N ARG A 42 0.10 20.16 6.48
CA ARG A 42 1.18 20.61 7.37
C ARG A 42 2.09 21.54 6.59
N LEU A 43 2.46 22.68 7.18
CA LEU A 43 3.50 23.54 6.62
C LEU A 43 4.87 23.06 7.07
N LEU A 44 5.79 22.96 6.14
CA LEU A 44 7.19 22.63 6.36
C LEU A 44 8.04 23.86 6.05
N GLY A 45 8.99 24.16 6.93
CA GLY A 45 10.04 25.14 6.64
C GLY A 45 11.03 24.63 5.60
N SER A 46 11.95 25.49 5.15
CA SER A 46 13.01 25.17 4.18
C SER A 46 13.92 24.00 4.60
N SER A 47 14.03 23.72 5.90
CA SER A 47 14.76 22.59 6.46
C SER A 47 13.98 21.27 6.46
N GLY A 48 12.72 21.26 5.99
CA GLY A 48 11.83 20.10 6.04
C GLY A 48 11.20 19.85 7.42
N THR A 49 11.34 20.78 8.37
CA THR A 49 10.73 20.68 9.70
C THR A 49 9.27 21.15 9.67
N VAL A 50 8.38 20.41 10.34
CA VAL A 50 6.95 20.79 10.43
C VAL A 50 6.82 21.99 11.36
N LEU A 51 6.19 23.04 10.87
CA LEU A 51 5.90 24.24 11.66
C LEU A 51 4.71 23.97 12.60
N ASP A 52 4.86 24.39 13.86
CA ASP A 52 3.77 24.33 14.84
C ASP A 52 2.67 25.34 14.45
N ALA A 53 1.49 24.81 14.14
CA ALA A 53 0.33 25.59 13.72
C ALA A 53 -0.17 26.58 14.78
N SER A 54 0.17 26.38 16.06
CA SER A 54 -0.22 27.26 17.17
C SER A 54 0.85 28.31 17.50
N SER A 55 2.02 28.20 16.89
CA SER A 55 3.09 29.16 17.12
C SER A 55 2.86 30.43 16.28
N PRO A 56 3.11 31.63 16.84
CA PRO A 56 3.19 32.86 16.07
C PRO A 56 4.31 32.79 15.03
N ILE A 57 4.14 33.43 13.88
CA ILE A 57 5.10 33.45 12.77
C ILE A 57 6.51 33.86 13.23
N LYS A 58 6.62 34.91 14.05
CA LYS A 58 7.92 35.35 14.61
C LYS A 58 8.65 34.27 15.42
N ARG A 59 7.90 33.38 16.10
CA ARG A 59 8.49 32.26 16.86
C ARG A 59 8.89 31.10 15.96
N ALA A 60 8.22 30.94 14.83
CA ALA A 60 8.59 30.00 13.78
C ALA A 60 9.85 30.43 13.00
N ARG A 61 10.39 31.62 13.27
CA ARG A 61 11.61 32.19 12.64
C ARG A 61 11.50 32.34 11.12
N LEU A 62 10.28 32.52 10.62
CA LEU A 62 10.03 32.79 9.21
C LEU A 62 10.43 34.23 8.87
N GLN A 63 11.07 34.41 7.72
CA GLN A 63 11.52 35.68 7.19
C GLN A 63 10.85 36.00 5.86
N ASN A 64 10.88 37.28 5.49
CA ASN A 64 10.35 37.74 4.22
C ASN A 64 11.10 37.08 3.05
N GLY A 65 10.38 36.42 2.16
CA GLY A 65 10.92 35.66 1.03
C GLY A 65 11.19 34.18 1.31
N ASP A 66 10.92 33.68 2.53
CA ASP A 66 11.07 32.26 2.82
C ASP A 66 10.13 31.41 1.96
N ALA A 67 10.65 30.27 1.49
CA ALA A 67 9.91 29.24 0.79
C ALA A 67 9.46 28.14 1.76
N LEU A 68 8.17 27.89 1.81
CA LEU A 68 7.52 26.85 2.61
C LEU A 68 6.94 25.77 1.72
N THR A 69 6.92 24.53 2.22
CA THR A 69 6.22 23.43 1.54
C THR A 69 4.94 23.09 2.27
N LEU A 70 3.79 23.16 1.60
CA LEU A 70 2.51 22.68 2.13
C LEU A 70 2.33 21.21 1.76
N GLN A 71 2.42 20.33 2.76
CA GLN A 71 2.21 18.89 2.62
C GLN A 71 0.81 18.50 3.11
N VAL A 72 -0.06 18.12 2.18
CA VAL A 72 -1.44 17.68 2.42
C VAL A 72 -1.52 16.16 2.64
N HIS A 73 -0.78 15.39 1.84
CA HIS A 73 -0.75 13.92 1.87
C HIS A 73 0.69 13.38 2.06
N SER A 74 0.79 12.15 2.56
CA SER A 74 2.07 11.42 2.56
C SER A 74 2.49 11.11 1.13
N VAL A 75 3.74 11.37 0.78
CA VAL A 75 4.28 10.95 -0.52
C VAL A 75 4.35 9.43 -0.54
N GLN A 76 3.70 8.80 -1.53
CA GLN A 76 3.75 7.34 -1.73
C GLN A 76 4.22 7.07 -3.14
N ILE A 77 5.25 6.22 -3.29
CA ILE A 77 5.72 5.76 -4.59
C ILE A 77 5.42 4.27 -4.72
N GLN A 78 4.91 3.87 -5.87
CA GLN A 78 4.66 2.48 -6.23
C GLN A 78 5.39 2.17 -7.53
N ALA A 79 6.02 0.99 -7.57
CA ALA A 79 6.74 0.50 -8.74
C ALA A 79 5.96 -0.66 -9.36
N ALA A 80 5.72 -0.56 -10.66
CA ALA A 80 5.42 -1.68 -11.54
C ALA A 80 6.73 -2.14 -12.22
N ARG A 81 6.72 -3.27 -12.91
CA ARG A 81 7.92 -3.82 -13.58
C ARG A 81 8.55 -2.82 -14.56
N ASN A 82 7.70 -2.04 -15.22
CA ASN A 82 8.09 -1.13 -16.28
C ASN A 82 7.61 0.30 -16.01
N GLY A 83 7.40 0.73 -14.77
CA GLY A 83 6.92 2.08 -14.52
C GLY A 83 6.75 2.39 -13.05
N PHE A 84 6.58 3.67 -12.75
CA PHE A 84 6.37 4.16 -11.40
C PHE A 84 5.16 5.07 -11.36
N ALA A 85 4.51 5.12 -10.21
CA ALA A 85 3.49 6.12 -9.90
C ALA A 85 3.76 6.68 -8.50
N ALA A 86 3.68 8.00 -8.35
CA ALA A 86 3.85 8.67 -7.07
C ALA A 86 2.64 9.55 -6.75
N ILE A 87 2.11 9.42 -5.54
CA ILE A 87 1.23 10.41 -4.91
C ILE A 87 2.13 11.50 -4.35
N LEU A 88 1.96 12.73 -4.82
CA LEU A 88 2.69 13.89 -4.33
C LEU A 88 2.03 14.46 -3.08
N GLY A 89 2.74 15.34 -2.37
CA GLY A 89 2.28 15.93 -1.12
C GLY A 89 0.98 16.71 -1.25
N ASP A 90 0.56 17.10 -2.44
CA ASP A 90 -0.72 17.78 -2.69
C ASP A 90 -1.86 16.86 -3.13
N GLY A 91 -1.64 15.53 -3.12
CA GLY A 91 -2.61 14.53 -3.55
C GLY A 91 -2.72 14.32 -5.06
N THR A 92 -1.90 15.02 -5.86
CA THR A 92 -1.76 14.74 -7.29
C THR A 92 -0.92 13.50 -7.53
N VAL A 93 -1.08 12.88 -8.70
CA VAL A 93 -0.29 11.71 -9.10
C VAL A 93 0.54 12.01 -10.32
N VAL A 94 1.79 11.57 -10.26
CA VAL A 94 2.69 11.53 -11.42
C VAL A 94 3.05 10.09 -11.71
N ALA A 95 2.92 9.68 -12.97
CA ALA A 95 3.33 8.36 -13.45
C ALA A 95 4.41 8.52 -14.52
N TRP A 96 5.44 7.67 -14.47
CA TRP A 96 6.55 7.72 -15.42
C TRP A 96 7.15 6.35 -15.69
N GLY A 97 7.96 6.25 -16.74
CA GLY A 97 8.68 5.03 -17.10
C GLY A 97 7.84 3.95 -17.79
N MET A 98 6.51 4.09 -17.83
CA MET A 98 5.56 3.16 -18.45
C MET A 98 5.73 3.10 -19.97
N LEU A 99 6.77 2.39 -20.43
CA LEU A 99 7.05 2.20 -21.84
C LEU A 99 5.91 1.38 -22.48
N THR A 100 5.23 2.06 -23.40
CA THR A 100 4.09 1.66 -24.20
C THR A 100 4.27 0.30 -24.85
N TRP A 101 3.52 -0.70 -24.38
CA TRP A 101 3.12 -1.86 -25.18
C TRP A 101 1.60 -1.88 -25.23
N GLY A 102 1.06 -1.20 -26.24
CA GLY A 102 -0.37 -1.24 -26.59
C GLY A 102 -1.20 0.00 -26.22
N MET A 103 -0.63 1.00 -25.53
CA MET A 103 -1.31 2.26 -25.29
C MET A 103 -0.90 3.30 -26.33
N LYS A 104 -1.89 4.03 -26.86
CA LYS A 104 -1.64 5.30 -27.56
C LYS A 104 -1.00 6.27 -26.56
N HIS A 105 -0.18 7.17 -27.08
CA HIS A 105 0.68 8.09 -26.33
C HIS A 105 -0.07 9.10 -25.43
N ASP A 106 -1.40 9.00 -25.29
CA ASP A 106 -2.32 9.98 -24.68
C ASP A 106 -3.07 9.49 -23.41
N GLU A 107 -3.03 8.20 -23.07
CA GLU A 107 -3.81 7.70 -21.92
C GLU A 107 -3.20 8.08 -20.56
N SER A 108 -1.88 8.29 -20.46
CA SER A 108 -1.26 8.77 -19.21
C SER A 108 -1.71 10.19 -18.86
N SER A 109 -1.96 11.04 -19.86
CA SER A 109 -2.59 12.36 -19.67
C SER A 109 -4.09 12.25 -19.39
N ALA A 110 -4.79 11.29 -20.03
CA ALA A 110 -6.24 11.12 -19.86
C ALA A 110 -6.65 10.72 -18.43
N VAL A 111 -5.78 10.00 -17.73
CA VAL A 111 -6.04 9.56 -16.35
C VAL A 111 -5.63 10.62 -15.33
N GLN A 112 -4.73 11.54 -15.69
CA GLN A 112 -4.22 12.56 -14.78
C GLN A 112 -5.32 13.50 -14.27
N ASP A 113 -6.30 13.83 -15.12
CA ASP A 113 -7.46 14.65 -14.74
C ASP A 113 -8.42 13.93 -13.77
N GLN A 114 -8.35 12.60 -13.71
CA GLN A 114 -9.18 11.76 -12.83
C GLN A 114 -8.51 11.51 -11.47
N LEU A 115 -7.18 11.61 -11.39
CA LEU A 115 -6.38 11.34 -10.18
C LEU A 115 -6.35 12.54 -9.22
N LYS A 116 -7.54 12.89 -8.70
CA LYS A 116 -7.72 13.96 -7.72
C LYS A 116 -7.89 13.38 -6.31
N ASN A 117 -7.15 13.94 -5.35
CA ASN A 117 -7.18 13.54 -3.94
C ASN A 117 -6.93 12.03 -3.76
N VAL A 118 -5.86 11.52 -4.36
CA VAL A 118 -5.55 10.09 -4.35
C VAL A 118 -5.13 9.65 -2.95
N GLN A 119 -5.81 8.61 -2.44
CA GLN A 119 -5.62 8.08 -1.09
C GLN A 119 -4.64 6.91 -1.06
N GLN A 120 -4.66 6.09 -2.12
CA GLN A 120 -3.84 4.90 -2.21
C GLN A 120 -3.56 4.58 -3.68
N ILE A 121 -2.33 4.16 -3.99
CA ILE A 121 -1.99 3.51 -5.26
C ILE A 121 -1.49 2.10 -4.97
N ARG A 122 -1.83 1.16 -5.85
CA ARG A 122 -1.21 -0.16 -5.96
C ARG A 122 -0.81 -0.45 -7.39
N ALA A 123 0.24 -1.24 -7.52
CA ALA A 123 0.78 -1.67 -8.80
C ALA A 123 0.70 -3.19 -8.94
N SER A 124 0.23 -3.66 -10.09
CA SER A 124 0.55 -5.00 -10.58
C SER A 124 1.86 -4.94 -11.38
N GLN A 125 2.26 -6.00 -12.08
CA GLN A 125 3.49 -5.94 -12.90
C GLN A 125 3.43 -4.85 -13.98
N ARG A 126 2.24 -4.57 -14.54
CA ARG A 126 2.09 -3.72 -15.74
C ARG A 126 0.87 -2.80 -15.70
N ALA A 127 0.24 -2.66 -14.54
CA ALA A 127 -0.90 -1.79 -14.35
C ALA A 127 -0.90 -1.17 -12.96
N PHE A 128 -1.70 -0.13 -12.80
CA PHE A 128 -1.91 0.56 -11.55
C PHE A 128 -3.40 0.72 -11.27
N ALA A 129 -3.74 0.79 -9.99
CA ALA A 129 -5.05 1.14 -9.51
C ALA A 129 -4.92 2.15 -8.37
N ALA A 130 -5.73 3.20 -8.42
CA ALA A 130 -5.77 4.27 -7.43
C ALA A 130 -7.15 4.38 -6.81
N ILE A 131 -7.20 4.58 -5.49
CA ILE A 131 -8.40 5.05 -4.79
C ILE A 131 -8.36 6.57 -4.82
N ILE A 132 -9.34 7.20 -5.45
CA ILE A 132 -9.46 8.67 -5.55
C ILE A 132 -10.45 9.21 -4.50
N GLY A 133 -10.52 10.53 -4.36
CA GLY A 133 -11.45 11.18 -3.43
C GLY A 133 -12.90 10.69 -3.62
N GLY A 134 -13.57 10.32 -2.52
CA GLY A 134 -14.90 9.71 -2.55
C GLY A 134 -14.91 8.18 -2.62
N GLY A 135 -13.74 7.53 -2.65
CA GLY A 135 -13.62 6.07 -2.63
C GLY A 135 -13.86 5.38 -3.97
N SER A 136 -13.89 6.13 -5.07
CA SER A 136 -13.92 5.58 -6.43
C SER A 136 -12.54 5.05 -6.83
N VAL A 137 -12.51 4.15 -7.81
CA VAL A 137 -11.26 3.57 -8.33
C VAL A 137 -11.00 4.02 -9.76
N VAL A 138 -9.74 4.35 -10.04
CA VAL A 138 -9.22 4.65 -11.37
C VAL A 138 -8.07 3.69 -11.67
N THR A 139 -8.09 3.04 -12.83
CA THR A 139 -7.05 2.11 -13.27
C THR A 139 -6.40 2.56 -14.57
N TRP A 140 -5.13 2.20 -14.74
CA TRP A 140 -4.41 2.44 -15.98
C TRP A 140 -3.32 1.39 -16.20
N GLY A 141 -2.85 1.29 -17.44
CA GLY A 141 -1.88 0.28 -17.88
C GLY A 141 -2.49 -0.93 -18.56
N SER A 142 -1.73 -2.01 -18.63
CA SER A 142 -2.13 -3.20 -19.39
C SER A 142 -3.45 -3.80 -18.86
N ALA A 143 -4.49 -3.82 -19.70
CA ALA A 143 -5.76 -4.46 -19.39
C ALA A 143 -5.58 -5.94 -18.97
N ALA A 144 -4.67 -6.66 -19.64
CA ALA A 144 -4.31 -8.04 -19.30
C ALA A 144 -3.68 -8.21 -17.91
N HIS A 145 -3.28 -7.11 -17.25
CA HIS A 145 -2.72 -7.10 -15.89
C HIS A 145 -3.58 -6.26 -14.92
N GLY A 146 -4.85 -6.00 -15.27
CA GLY A 146 -5.81 -5.28 -14.43
C GLY A 146 -5.85 -3.76 -14.61
N GLY A 147 -5.28 -3.24 -15.71
CA GLY A 147 -5.33 -1.81 -16.04
C GLY A 147 -6.70 -1.30 -16.53
N ASP A 148 -7.66 -2.20 -16.72
CA ASP A 148 -9.04 -1.90 -17.09
C ASP A 148 -10.01 -2.46 -16.03
N SER A 149 -10.61 -1.59 -15.23
CA SER A 149 -11.67 -1.90 -14.26
C SER A 149 -13.08 -1.64 -14.79
N SER A 150 -13.24 -1.23 -16.05
CA SER A 150 -14.56 -0.88 -16.61
C SER A 150 -15.63 -1.96 -16.44
N PRO A 151 -15.34 -3.29 -16.52
CA PRO A 151 -16.35 -4.33 -16.34
C PRO A 151 -16.92 -4.43 -14.91
N VAL A 152 -16.24 -3.85 -13.93
CA VAL A 152 -16.63 -3.87 -12.51
C VAL A 152 -16.76 -2.48 -11.90
N GLN A 153 -16.70 -1.42 -12.73
CA GLN A 153 -16.62 -0.04 -12.26
C GLN A 153 -17.82 0.34 -11.38
N ASP A 154 -19.02 -0.13 -11.73
CA ASP A 154 -20.26 0.12 -10.98
C ASP A 154 -20.25 -0.52 -9.58
N GLN A 155 -19.35 -1.47 -9.32
CA GLN A 155 -19.17 -2.12 -8.02
C GLN A 155 -18.07 -1.47 -7.18
N LEU A 156 -17.20 -0.63 -7.78
CA LEU A 156 -16.04 -0.02 -7.12
C LEU A 156 -16.39 1.33 -6.48
N ALA A 157 -17.41 1.31 -5.61
CA ALA A 157 -17.82 2.47 -4.82
C ALA A 157 -17.39 2.32 -3.35
N ASN A 158 -17.02 3.43 -2.71
CA ASN A 158 -16.59 3.47 -1.30
C ASN A 158 -15.43 2.50 -0.99
N VAL A 159 -14.49 2.32 -1.92
CA VAL A 159 -13.33 1.45 -1.75
C VAL A 159 -12.43 1.98 -0.65
N ARG A 160 -12.02 1.09 0.27
CA ARG A 160 -11.14 1.41 1.40
C ARG A 160 -9.71 0.94 1.22
N GLN A 161 -9.53 -0.18 0.51
CA GLN A 161 -8.23 -0.77 0.30
C GLN A 161 -8.19 -1.48 -1.04
N ILE A 162 -7.09 -1.32 -1.78
CA ILE A 162 -6.75 -2.15 -2.93
C ILE A 162 -5.52 -3.00 -2.60
N GLN A 163 -5.46 -4.21 -3.14
CA GLN A 163 -4.27 -5.05 -3.20
C GLN A 163 -4.07 -5.59 -4.61
N ALA A 164 -2.83 -5.90 -4.96
CA ALA A 164 -2.44 -6.30 -6.29
C ALA A 164 -1.58 -7.57 -6.27
N SER A 165 -1.89 -8.52 -7.14
CA SER A 165 -0.95 -9.55 -7.58
C SER A 165 -0.19 -9.06 -8.82
N ASP A 166 0.61 -9.92 -9.46
CA ASP A 166 1.31 -9.54 -10.69
C ASP A 166 0.37 -9.15 -11.85
N GLY A 167 -0.87 -9.62 -11.86
CA GLY A 167 -1.77 -9.47 -13.01
C GLY A 167 -3.23 -9.17 -12.67
N ALA A 168 -3.56 -8.97 -11.40
CA ALA A 168 -4.92 -8.73 -10.95
C ALA A 168 -4.95 -7.84 -9.71
N PHE A 169 -6.15 -7.35 -9.39
CA PHE A 169 -6.41 -6.54 -8.22
C PHE A 169 -7.62 -7.06 -7.45
N ALA A 170 -7.63 -6.76 -6.15
CA ALA A 170 -8.76 -6.98 -5.26
C ALA A 170 -9.00 -5.71 -4.43
N ALA A 171 -10.24 -5.25 -4.37
CA ALA A 171 -10.67 -4.09 -3.59
C ALA A 171 -11.57 -4.53 -2.43
N ILE A 172 -11.35 -3.97 -1.24
CA ILE A 172 -12.27 -4.05 -0.10
C ILE A 172 -13.18 -2.82 -0.13
N LEU A 173 -14.48 -3.03 -0.16
CA LEU A 173 -15.48 -1.97 -0.19
C LEU A 173 -15.84 -1.45 1.21
N GLY A 174 -16.65 -0.39 1.25
CA GLY A 174 -17.15 0.26 2.46
C GLY A 174 -18.06 -0.62 3.33
N ASP A 175 -18.61 -1.69 2.78
CA ASP A 175 -19.40 -2.68 3.52
C ASP A 175 -18.58 -3.93 3.92
N GLY A 176 -17.28 -3.96 3.59
CA GLY A 176 -16.41 -5.10 3.82
C GLY A 176 -16.56 -6.24 2.82
N SER A 177 -17.31 -6.05 1.73
CA SER A 177 -17.30 -6.98 0.58
C SER A 177 -16.06 -6.78 -0.30
N VAL A 178 -15.84 -7.71 -1.22
CA VAL A 178 -14.66 -7.71 -2.11
C VAL A 178 -15.07 -7.74 -3.58
N VAL A 179 -14.38 -6.93 -4.38
CA VAL A 179 -14.47 -6.92 -5.85
C VAL A 179 -13.09 -7.21 -6.43
N THR A 180 -13.01 -8.10 -7.42
CA THR A 180 -11.75 -8.46 -8.10
C THR A 180 -11.83 -8.19 -9.58
N TRP A 181 -10.70 -7.83 -10.19
CA TRP A 181 -10.59 -7.65 -11.65
C TRP A 181 -9.17 -7.93 -12.14
N GLY A 182 -9.00 -7.96 -13.46
CA GLY A 182 -7.76 -8.32 -14.13
C GLY A 182 -7.70 -9.79 -14.52
N SER A 183 -6.49 -10.34 -14.65
CA SER A 183 -6.30 -11.69 -15.18
C SER A 183 -6.82 -12.76 -14.22
N THR A 184 -7.68 -13.64 -14.72
CA THR A 184 -8.21 -14.78 -13.97
C THR A 184 -7.11 -15.74 -13.52
N ALA A 185 -6.07 -15.93 -14.35
CA ALA A 185 -4.89 -16.74 -14.03
C ALA A 185 -4.08 -16.16 -12.85
N PHE A 186 -4.24 -14.85 -12.58
CA PHE A 186 -3.57 -14.16 -11.48
C PHE A 186 -4.52 -13.76 -10.34
N GLY A 187 -5.70 -14.39 -10.26
CA GLY A 187 -6.65 -14.19 -9.15
C GLY A 187 -7.65 -13.06 -9.34
N GLY A 188 -7.82 -12.57 -10.57
CA GLY A 188 -8.83 -11.56 -10.94
C GLY A 188 -10.28 -12.04 -10.88
N ASP A 189 -10.52 -13.32 -10.57
CA ASP A 189 -11.86 -13.91 -10.42
C ASP A 189 -12.02 -14.57 -9.04
N SER A 190 -12.86 -13.98 -8.20
CA SER A 190 -13.21 -14.45 -6.86
C SER A 190 -14.62 -15.05 -6.76
N ARG A 191 -15.35 -15.21 -7.87
CA ARG A 191 -16.78 -15.61 -7.87
C ARG A 191 -17.06 -16.90 -7.11
N ARG A 192 -16.13 -17.86 -7.12
CA ARG A 192 -16.26 -19.15 -6.42
C ARG A 192 -16.28 -19.02 -4.89
N VAL A 193 -15.76 -17.93 -4.34
CA VAL A 193 -15.69 -17.66 -2.90
C VAL A 193 -16.44 -16.39 -2.50
N GLN A 194 -17.17 -15.77 -3.42
CA GLN A 194 -17.83 -14.46 -3.21
C GLN A 194 -18.75 -14.45 -1.98
N ASP A 195 -19.49 -15.54 -1.75
CA ASP A 195 -20.41 -15.65 -0.62
C ASP A 195 -19.71 -15.64 0.75
N GLN A 196 -18.41 -15.95 0.78
CA GLN A 196 -17.56 -15.97 1.96
C GLN A 196 -16.82 -14.64 2.18
N LEU A 197 -16.65 -13.82 1.13
CA LEU A 197 -15.93 -12.54 1.18
C LEU A 197 -16.81 -11.41 1.73
N LYS A 198 -17.23 -11.56 2.99
CA LYS A 198 -18.05 -10.61 3.74
C LYS A 198 -17.31 -10.17 5.01
N ASN A 199 -17.46 -8.91 5.40
CA ASN A 199 -16.76 -8.33 6.55
C ASN A 199 -15.22 -8.47 6.48
N VAL A 200 -14.65 -8.42 5.27
CA VAL A 200 -13.21 -8.52 5.04
C VAL A 200 -12.50 -7.31 5.65
N GLN A 201 -11.47 -7.59 6.46
CA GLN A 201 -10.67 -6.56 7.14
C GLN A 201 -9.38 -6.27 6.40
N GLN A 202 -8.76 -7.30 5.83
CA GLN A 202 -7.48 -7.19 5.15
C GLN A 202 -7.40 -8.20 4.01
N ILE A 203 -6.81 -7.79 2.89
CA ILE A 203 -6.37 -8.68 1.82
C ILE A 203 -4.85 -8.64 1.76
N GLN A 204 -4.25 -9.77 1.43
CA GLN A 204 -2.87 -9.90 0.99
C GLN A 204 -2.83 -10.65 -0.33
N ALA A 205 -1.87 -10.30 -1.18
CA ALA A 205 -1.69 -10.89 -2.50
C ALA A 205 -0.28 -11.47 -2.62
N SER A 206 -0.16 -12.66 -3.19
CA SER A 206 1.11 -13.17 -3.67
C SER A 206 1.35 -12.67 -5.09
N GLY A 207 2.61 -12.44 -5.45
CA GLY A 207 2.92 -11.98 -6.80
C GLY A 207 2.46 -12.99 -7.87
N ALA A 208 2.56 -14.30 -7.62
CA ALA A 208 2.18 -15.35 -8.55
C ALA A 208 0.65 -15.56 -8.67
N GLY A 209 -0.16 -14.62 -8.20
CA GLY A 209 -1.57 -14.58 -8.59
C GLY A 209 -2.53 -15.27 -7.64
N ALA A 210 -2.19 -15.33 -6.35
CA ALA A 210 -3.11 -15.77 -5.30
C ALA A 210 -3.40 -14.64 -4.33
N PHE A 211 -4.53 -14.73 -3.64
CA PHE A 211 -4.96 -13.79 -2.63
C PHE A 211 -5.45 -14.52 -1.38
N ALA A 212 -5.29 -13.87 -0.23
CA ALA A 212 -5.83 -14.30 1.05
C ALA A 212 -6.50 -13.11 1.75
N ALA A 213 -7.75 -13.29 2.15
CA ALA A 213 -8.53 -12.32 2.91
C ALA A 213 -8.67 -12.77 4.36
N ILE A 214 -8.44 -11.86 5.31
CA ILE A 214 -8.77 -12.02 6.72
C ILE A 214 -10.17 -11.42 6.93
N LEU A 215 -11.11 -12.23 7.42
CA LEU A 215 -12.47 -11.81 7.74
C LEU A 215 -12.55 -11.20 9.15
N GLY A 216 -13.66 -10.52 9.47
CA GLY A 216 -13.88 -9.88 10.76
C GLY A 216 -13.90 -10.82 11.98
N ASP A 217 -14.13 -12.12 11.75
CA ASP A 217 -14.04 -13.17 12.79
C ASP A 217 -12.63 -13.79 12.89
N GLY A 218 -11.66 -13.28 12.12
CA GLY A 218 -10.29 -13.78 12.07
C GLY A 218 -10.11 -15.08 11.27
N SER A 219 -11.12 -15.56 10.55
CA SER A 219 -10.96 -16.65 9.58
C SER A 219 -10.34 -16.15 8.26
N VAL A 220 -9.88 -17.09 7.43
CA VAL A 220 -9.22 -16.78 6.16
C VAL A 220 -9.93 -17.42 4.98
N VAL A 221 -10.09 -16.64 3.91
CA VAL A 221 -10.58 -17.09 2.60
C VAL A 221 -9.50 -16.84 1.55
N THR A 222 -9.18 -17.84 0.74
CA THR A 222 -8.18 -17.72 -0.33
C THR A 222 -8.79 -17.95 -1.72
N TRP A 223 -8.20 -17.31 -2.73
CA TRP A 223 -8.55 -17.53 -4.14
C TRP A 223 -7.36 -17.26 -5.07
N GLY A 224 -7.55 -17.52 -6.36
CA GLY A 224 -6.52 -17.39 -7.39
C GLY A 224 -5.73 -18.68 -7.59
N SER A 225 -4.44 -18.57 -7.91
CA SER A 225 -3.61 -19.71 -8.28
C SER A 225 -3.41 -20.69 -7.10
N ALA A 226 -4.03 -21.86 -7.19
CA ALA A 226 -3.95 -22.90 -6.15
C ALA A 226 -2.51 -23.32 -5.84
N ALA A 227 -1.66 -23.44 -6.86
CA ALA A 227 -0.25 -23.81 -6.72
C ALA A 227 0.58 -22.77 -5.94
N PHE A 228 0.10 -21.53 -5.85
CA PHE A 228 0.78 -20.41 -5.21
C PHE A 228 0.04 -19.84 -4.00
N GLY A 229 -0.79 -20.68 -3.35
CA GLY A 229 -1.47 -20.35 -2.11
C GLY A 229 -2.92 -19.86 -2.25
N GLY A 230 -3.49 -19.92 -3.46
CA GLY A 230 -4.92 -19.66 -3.68
C GLY A 230 -5.84 -20.75 -3.13
N ASP A 231 -5.27 -21.88 -2.71
CA ASP A 231 -5.96 -22.97 -2.02
C ASP A 231 -5.34 -23.20 -0.63
N SER A 232 -6.07 -22.79 0.41
CA SER A 232 -5.70 -22.96 1.82
C SER A 232 -6.39 -24.14 2.50
N ARG A 233 -7.20 -24.93 1.76
CA ARG A 233 -7.92 -26.09 2.32
C ARG A 233 -7.05 -27.04 3.16
N PRO A 234 -5.79 -27.35 2.78
CA PRO A 234 -4.94 -28.23 3.59
C PRO A 234 -4.61 -27.70 5.00
N VAL A 235 -4.73 -26.39 5.23
CA VAL A 235 -4.42 -25.74 6.52
C VAL A 235 -5.61 -24.97 7.09
N GLN A 236 -6.80 -25.07 6.48
CA GLN A 236 -7.97 -24.25 6.82
C GLN A 236 -8.36 -24.36 8.31
N ASP A 237 -8.25 -25.56 8.89
CA ASP A 237 -8.59 -25.80 10.29
C ASP A 237 -7.69 -25.07 11.28
N GLN A 238 -6.50 -24.66 10.83
CA GLN A 238 -5.50 -23.91 11.61
C GLN A 238 -5.65 -22.38 11.43
N LEU A 239 -6.29 -21.92 10.36
CA LEU A 239 -6.45 -20.49 10.03
C LEU A 239 -7.62 -19.85 10.80
N LYS A 240 -7.51 -19.83 12.14
CA LYS A 240 -8.50 -19.26 13.06
C LYS A 240 -7.86 -18.16 13.89
N ASN A 241 -8.58 -17.07 14.12
CA ASN A 241 -8.09 -15.90 14.87
C ASN A 241 -6.80 -15.32 14.26
N VAL A 242 -6.70 -15.28 12.93
CA VAL A 242 -5.56 -14.75 12.20
C VAL A 242 -5.50 -13.22 12.40
N LYS A 243 -4.32 -12.73 12.79
CA LYS A 243 -4.07 -11.29 13.00
C LYS A 243 -3.44 -10.62 11.79
N GLN A 244 -2.53 -11.32 11.12
CA GLN A 244 -1.77 -10.78 10.01
C GLN A 244 -1.44 -11.89 9.04
N ILE A 245 -1.45 -11.56 7.75
CA ILE A 245 -0.91 -12.39 6.68
C ILE A 245 0.23 -11.63 6.02
N GLN A 246 1.25 -12.35 5.60
CA GLN A 246 2.30 -11.88 4.70
C GLN A 246 2.42 -12.85 3.52
N ALA A 247 2.84 -12.32 2.38
CA ALA A 247 2.97 -13.09 1.15
C ALA A 247 4.37 -12.95 0.56
N SER A 248 4.94 -14.05 0.11
CA SER A 248 6.08 -14.06 -0.80
C SER A 248 5.57 -14.05 -2.25
N LYS A 249 6.44 -14.35 -3.23
CA LYS A 249 5.99 -14.51 -4.61
C LYS A 249 4.94 -15.61 -4.78
N GLY A 250 5.03 -16.71 -4.02
CA GLY A 250 4.22 -17.91 -4.28
C GLY A 250 3.70 -18.64 -3.03
N ALA A 251 3.78 -18.01 -1.87
CA ALA A 251 3.35 -18.58 -0.61
C ALA A 251 2.86 -17.50 0.36
N PHE A 252 2.22 -17.95 1.44
CA PHE A 252 1.73 -17.10 2.51
C PHE A 252 2.16 -17.63 3.88
N ALA A 253 2.26 -16.70 4.83
CA ALA A 253 2.46 -16.97 6.23
C ALA A 253 1.47 -16.13 7.06
N ALA A 254 0.71 -16.77 7.93
CA ALA A 254 -0.24 -16.15 8.83
C ALA A 254 0.28 -16.17 10.28
N ILE A 255 0.15 -15.06 10.98
CA ILE A 255 0.34 -14.97 12.44
C ILE A 255 -1.03 -15.12 13.10
N LEU A 256 -1.17 -16.13 13.96
CA LEU A 256 -2.39 -16.34 14.74
C LEU A 256 -2.39 -15.48 16.01
N SER A 257 -3.55 -15.38 16.66
CA SER A 257 -3.70 -14.55 17.85
C SER A 257 -2.83 -14.95 19.04
N ASP A 258 -2.45 -16.21 19.13
CA ASP A 258 -1.55 -16.79 20.13
C ASP A 258 -0.05 -16.61 19.77
N GLY A 259 0.26 -16.01 18.63
CA GLY A 259 1.62 -15.79 18.13
C GLY A 259 2.24 -17.00 17.45
N SER A 260 1.49 -18.07 17.19
CA SER A 260 1.91 -19.16 16.32
C SER A 260 1.79 -18.79 14.83
N VAL A 261 2.47 -19.55 13.97
CA VAL A 261 2.52 -19.30 12.53
C VAL A 261 2.00 -20.50 11.75
N VAL A 262 1.20 -20.22 10.72
CA VAL A 262 0.72 -21.19 9.73
C VAL A 262 1.18 -20.73 8.35
N THR A 263 1.80 -21.63 7.57
CA THR A 263 2.24 -21.34 6.19
C THR A 263 1.56 -22.24 5.18
N TRP A 264 1.34 -21.72 3.97
CA TRP A 264 0.81 -22.50 2.86
C TRP A 264 1.24 -21.93 1.50
N GLY A 265 0.92 -22.65 0.43
CA GLY A 265 1.36 -22.36 -0.92
C GLY A 265 2.63 -23.14 -1.28
N SER A 266 3.40 -22.63 -2.22
CA SER A 266 4.54 -23.37 -2.76
C SER A 266 5.73 -23.40 -1.80
N ALA A 267 6.23 -24.60 -1.51
CA ALA A 267 7.43 -24.79 -0.69
C ALA A 267 8.67 -24.10 -1.29
N ALA A 268 8.76 -24.03 -2.62
CA ALA A 268 9.82 -23.31 -3.34
C ALA A 268 9.80 -21.79 -3.13
N PHE A 269 8.75 -21.26 -2.49
CA PHE A 269 8.59 -19.86 -2.13
C PHE A 269 8.32 -19.66 -0.63
N GLY A 270 8.69 -20.64 0.21
CA GLY A 270 8.57 -20.53 1.67
C GLY A 270 7.23 -20.95 2.25
N GLY A 271 6.40 -21.66 1.47
CA GLY A 271 5.11 -22.20 1.93
C GLY A 271 5.23 -23.35 2.94
N ASP A 272 6.44 -23.83 3.21
CA ASP A 272 6.73 -24.88 4.20
C ASP A 272 7.65 -24.35 5.32
N SER A 273 7.07 -24.16 6.50
CA SER A 273 7.77 -23.76 7.73
C SER A 273 8.02 -24.92 8.69
N ARG A 274 7.63 -26.17 8.34
CA ARG A 274 7.79 -27.34 9.22
C ARG A 274 9.21 -27.51 9.79
N PRO A 275 10.30 -27.26 9.03
CA PRO A 275 11.66 -27.36 9.57
C PRO A 275 11.96 -26.43 10.75
N VAL A 276 11.25 -25.30 10.86
CA VAL A 276 11.46 -24.29 11.91
C VAL A 276 10.23 -24.09 12.81
N GLN A 277 9.16 -24.89 12.64
CA GLN A 277 7.88 -24.70 13.34
C GLN A 277 8.05 -24.65 14.87
N GLY A 278 8.98 -25.43 15.42
CA GLY A 278 9.26 -25.43 16.87
C GLY A 278 9.82 -24.11 17.41
N GLN A 279 10.37 -23.26 16.54
CA GLN A 279 10.95 -21.95 16.87
C GLN A 279 9.96 -20.79 16.66
N LEU A 280 8.92 -20.98 15.84
CA LEU A 280 7.92 -19.95 15.51
C LEU A 280 6.86 -19.80 16.61
N LYS A 281 7.29 -19.31 17.78
CA LYS A 281 6.46 -19.06 18.96
C LYS A 281 6.52 -17.59 19.35
N HIS A 282 5.40 -17.03 19.78
CA HIS A 282 5.29 -15.62 20.16
C HIS A 282 5.76 -14.67 19.03
N VAL A 283 5.48 -15.03 17.78
CA VAL A 283 5.82 -14.22 16.61
C VAL A 283 5.04 -12.91 16.65
N GLN A 284 5.74 -11.79 16.53
CA GLN A 284 5.16 -10.45 16.51
C GLN A 284 4.97 -9.91 15.10
N GLN A 285 5.91 -10.22 14.21
CA GLN A 285 5.92 -9.73 12.84
C GLN A 285 6.55 -10.76 11.91
N ILE A 286 6.03 -10.83 10.69
CA ILE A 286 6.65 -11.56 9.58
C ILE A 286 6.98 -10.54 8.50
N GLN A 287 8.12 -10.74 7.84
CA GLN A 287 8.48 -10.09 6.59
C GLN A 287 8.76 -11.16 5.54
N ALA A 288 8.48 -10.83 4.27
CA ALA A 288 8.66 -11.73 3.15
C ALA A 288 9.68 -11.15 2.17
N SER A 289 10.50 -12.03 1.61
CA SER A 289 11.28 -11.75 0.41
C SER A 289 10.54 -12.27 -0.83
N PHE A 290 11.25 -12.34 -1.97
CA PHE A 290 10.70 -13.00 -3.17
C PHE A 290 10.26 -14.45 -2.91
N GLY A 291 10.97 -15.20 -2.08
CA GLY A 291 10.68 -16.64 -1.88
C GLY A 291 10.94 -17.17 -0.49
N ALA A 292 11.26 -16.32 0.48
CA ALA A 292 11.53 -16.71 1.85
C ALA A 292 10.79 -15.77 2.82
N PHE A 293 10.83 -16.11 4.10
CA PHE A 293 10.24 -15.32 5.17
C PHE A 293 11.21 -15.19 6.34
N ALA A 294 11.04 -14.11 7.10
CA ALA A 294 11.69 -13.87 8.38
C ALA A 294 10.62 -13.50 9.42
N ALA A 295 10.61 -14.18 10.55
CA ALA A 295 9.75 -13.89 11.70
C ALA A 295 10.57 -13.22 12.80
N ILE A 296 10.06 -12.12 13.35
CA ILE A 296 10.58 -11.47 14.55
C ILE A 296 9.76 -12.00 15.73
N LEU A 297 10.43 -12.65 16.68
CA LEU A 297 9.82 -13.23 17.86
C LEU A 297 9.65 -12.18 18.97
N GLY A 298 8.88 -12.53 20.00
CA GLY A 298 8.60 -11.64 21.13
C GLY A 298 9.81 -11.29 21.98
N ASP A 299 10.87 -12.09 21.91
CA ASP A 299 12.17 -11.80 22.52
C ASP A 299 13.09 -10.96 21.60
N GLY A 300 12.62 -10.56 20.41
CA GLY A 300 13.40 -9.81 19.43
C GLY A 300 14.33 -10.66 18.56
N SER A 301 14.41 -11.98 18.79
CA SER A 301 15.18 -12.87 17.91
C SER A 301 14.48 -13.08 16.56
N VAL A 302 15.26 -13.45 15.54
CA VAL A 302 14.75 -13.68 14.19
C VAL A 302 14.91 -15.14 13.75
N VAL A 303 13.85 -15.70 13.17
CA VAL A 303 13.82 -17.03 12.56
C VAL A 303 13.48 -16.88 11.08
N THR A 304 14.30 -17.45 10.20
CA THR A 304 14.03 -17.45 8.74
C THR A 304 13.67 -18.84 8.23
N TRP A 305 12.91 -18.88 7.13
CA TRP A 305 12.65 -20.13 6.40
C TRP A 305 12.38 -19.87 4.92
N GLY A 306 12.40 -20.96 4.14
CA GLY A 306 12.32 -20.93 2.68
C GLY A 306 13.65 -21.34 2.03
N PRO A 307 13.76 -21.24 0.71
CA PRO A 307 14.99 -21.58 0.01
C PRO A 307 16.13 -20.64 0.40
N SER A 308 17.38 -21.14 0.37
CA SER A 308 18.56 -20.40 0.81
C SER A 308 18.83 -19.14 -0.04
N ALA A 309 18.77 -19.27 -1.37
CA ALA A 309 19.05 -18.16 -2.30
C ALA A 309 18.16 -16.90 -2.09
N PRO A 310 16.84 -16.99 -1.89
CA PRO A 310 15.99 -15.84 -1.55
C PRO A 310 16.05 -15.41 -0.07
N GLY A 311 17.02 -15.89 0.72
CA GLY A 311 17.24 -15.45 2.11
C GLY A 311 16.58 -16.32 3.18
N GLY A 312 16.24 -17.58 2.87
CA GLY A 312 15.66 -18.50 3.85
C GLY A 312 16.66 -19.09 4.85
N ASP A 313 17.96 -18.96 4.58
CA ASP A 313 19.05 -19.42 5.47
C ASP A 313 19.79 -18.22 6.08
N SER A 314 19.55 -17.96 7.37
CA SER A 314 20.23 -16.92 8.16
C SER A 314 21.36 -17.46 9.04
N SER A 315 21.75 -18.73 8.90
CA SER A 315 22.69 -19.40 9.81
C SER A 315 24.03 -18.66 9.95
N ALA A 316 24.54 -18.08 8.86
CA ALA A 316 25.77 -17.29 8.84
C ALA A 316 25.72 -16.00 9.68
N VAL A 317 24.52 -15.46 9.92
CA VAL A 317 24.32 -14.18 10.64
C VAL A 317 23.48 -14.32 11.89
N GLN A 318 23.15 -15.55 12.32
CA GLN A 318 22.22 -15.80 13.42
C GLN A 318 22.65 -15.15 14.74
N ASN A 319 23.96 -14.99 14.96
CA ASN A 319 24.48 -14.31 16.15
C ASN A 319 24.20 -12.80 16.17
N LEU A 320 23.98 -12.18 15.01
CA LEU A 320 23.62 -10.77 14.87
C LEU A 320 22.10 -10.55 14.97
N LEU A 321 21.31 -11.62 14.95
CA LEU A 321 19.84 -11.63 14.91
C LEU A 321 19.22 -11.95 16.27
N LYS A 322 19.95 -11.65 17.35
CA LYS A 322 19.48 -11.73 18.73
C LYS A 322 19.34 -10.30 19.27
N PRO A 323 18.43 -10.04 20.21
CA PRO A 323 18.38 -8.75 20.91
C PRO A 323 19.74 -8.45 21.55
N MET A 324 20.15 -7.17 21.53
CA MET A 324 21.25 -6.68 22.37
C MET A 324 20.86 -6.67 23.84
#